data_AF-A0A1Q1NL23-F1
#
_entry.id   AF-A0A1Q1NL23-F1
#
_cell.length_a   1.000
_cell.length_b   1.000
_cell.length_c   1.000
_cell.angle_alpha   90.00
_cell.angle_beta   90.00
_cell.angle_gamma   90.00
#
_symmetry.space_group_name_H-M   'P 1'
#
loop_
_entity.id
_entity.type
_entity.pdbx_description
1 polymer ?
#
loop_
_entity_poly.entity_id
_entity_poly.type
_entity_poly.pdbx_seq_one_letter_code
_entity_poly.pdbx_strand_id
1 'polypeptide(L)'
;TKKKVFENDSLIFLAEVFGLPSPEVKWFCNKTRLMAGKRIIMERDGDSISLTIHHVTKADQGEYICQAVNGVGEARSVALVVVVSQEVRLLHSPPAVTHQHVMEFDVEKDDSSRSPSPQEILLEVELDENEVKEFEKQVKIITIPEYTADSKSMIISLDVIPSIYEEGTV
;
A
#
# COMPACT_ATOMS: atom_id res chain seq x y z
N THR A 1 9.69 1.49 13.19
CA THR A 1 8.78 1.55 12.01
C THR A 1 8.38 0.16 11.56
N LYS A 2 7.18 -0.06 11.00
CA LYS A 2 6.78 -1.36 10.43
C LYS A 2 6.69 -1.24 8.91
N LYS A 3 7.21 -2.21 8.16
CA LYS A 3 7.22 -2.22 6.68
C LYS A 3 6.71 -3.57 6.17
N LYS A 4 5.77 -3.54 5.23
CA LYS A 4 5.23 -4.74 4.56
C LYS A 4 5.86 -4.84 3.16
N VAL A 5 6.26 -6.03 2.74
CA VAL A 5 6.85 -6.28 1.42
C VAL A 5 6.38 -7.64 0.90
N PHE A 6 6.19 -7.78 -0.41
CA PHE A 6 5.83 -9.06 -1.00
C PHE A 6 7.07 -9.90 -1.30
N GLU A 7 6.89 -11.22 -1.34
CA GLU A 7 7.93 -12.11 -1.85
C GLU A 7 8.32 -11.73 -3.28
N ASN A 8 9.59 -11.96 -3.62
CA ASN A 8 10.23 -11.63 -4.89
C ASN A 8 10.40 -10.14 -5.21
N ASP A 9 9.74 -9.24 -4.48
CA ASP A 9 9.98 -7.80 -4.57
C ASP A 9 11.33 -7.41 -3.93
N SER A 10 11.68 -6.12 -4.03
CA SER A 10 12.89 -5.57 -3.39
C SER A 10 12.53 -4.75 -2.15
N LEU A 11 13.27 -4.98 -1.06
CA LEU A 11 13.17 -4.22 0.18
C LEU A 11 14.28 -3.18 0.22
N ILE A 12 13.91 -1.91 0.38
CA ILE A 12 14.85 -0.78 0.41
C ILE A 12 14.71 -0.03 1.73
N PHE A 13 15.81 0.25 2.40
CA PHE A 13 15.91 1.20 3.50
C PHE A 13 16.80 2.36 3.12
N LEU A 14 16.38 3.56 3.50
CA LEU A 14 17.12 4.80 3.33
C LEU A 14 17.21 5.47 4.69
N ALA A 15 18.38 6.01 5.00
CA ALA A 15 18.59 6.80 6.20
C ALA A 15 19.70 7.82 5.97
N GLU A 16 19.68 8.88 6.77
CA GLU A 16 20.77 9.85 6.85
C GLU A 16 21.48 9.66 8.19
N VAL A 17 22.80 9.69 8.17
CA VAL A 17 23.63 9.44 9.34
C VAL A 17 24.67 10.54 9.46
N PHE A 18 24.54 11.31 10.55
CA PHE A 18 25.44 12.41 10.88
C PHE A 18 26.30 12.06 12.10
N GLY A 19 27.55 12.50 12.11
CA GLY A 19 28.43 12.38 13.28
C GLY A 19 29.84 12.91 13.05
N LEU A 20 30.49 13.35 14.13
CA LEU A 20 31.87 13.82 14.14
C LEU A 20 32.66 13.09 15.23
N PRO A 21 33.62 12.21 14.89
CA PRO A 21 33.99 11.76 13.53
C PRO A 21 32.86 11.04 12.79
N SER A 22 32.97 10.96 11.45
CA SER A 22 31.97 10.29 10.61
C SER A 22 31.78 8.83 11.06
N PRO A 23 30.54 8.41 11.35
CA PRO A 23 30.29 7.08 11.91
C PRO A 23 30.40 5.98 10.84
N GLU A 24 30.78 4.79 11.30
CA GLU A 24 30.67 3.55 10.56
C GLU A 24 29.25 3.00 10.71
N VAL A 25 28.64 2.58 9.60
CA VAL A 25 27.26 2.06 9.59
C VAL A 25 27.27 0.55 9.41
N LYS A 26 26.46 -0.14 10.22
CA LYS A 26 26.26 -1.60 10.19
C LYS A 26 24.77 -1.92 10.20
N TRP A 27 24.37 -2.82 9.31
CA TRP A 27 22.99 -3.32 9.23
C TRP A 27 22.89 -4.71 9.84
N PHE A 28 21.79 -4.96 10.54
CA PHE A 28 21.49 -6.25 11.16
C PHE A 28 20.05 -6.68 10.82
N CYS A 29 19.82 -7.98 10.68
CA CYS A 29 18.49 -8.58 10.63
C CYS A 29 18.42 -9.69 11.69
N ASN A 30 17.42 -9.64 12.57
CA ASN A 30 17.23 -10.62 13.65
C ASN A 30 18.53 -10.82 14.47
N LYS A 31 19.20 -9.71 14.83
CA LYS A 31 20.47 -9.66 15.56
C LYS A 31 21.69 -10.22 14.82
N THR A 32 21.55 -10.64 13.57
CA THR A 32 22.66 -11.12 12.73
C THR A 32 23.13 -10.00 11.81
N ARG A 33 24.45 -9.75 11.76
CA ARG A 33 25.03 -8.72 10.89
C ARG A 33 24.81 -9.10 9.42
N LEU A 34 24.26 -8.18 8.65
CA LEU A 34 24.13 -8.33 7.21
C LEU A 34 25.46 -8.00 6.54
N MET A 35 25.75 -8.71 5.45
CA MET A 35 26.95 -8.50 4.63
C MET A 35 26.53 -8.24 3.20
N ALA A 36 27.22 -7.31 2.54
CA ALA A 36 26.99 -7.03 1.12
C ALA A 36 27.28 -8.28 0.27
N GLY A 37 26.50 -8.47 -0.79
CA GLY A 37 26.61 -9.59 -1.71
C GLY A 37 25.74 -9.37 -2.95
N LYS A 38 25.54 -10.41 -3.76
CA LYS A 38 24.76 -10.30 -5.00
C LYS A 38 23.31 -9.82 -4.78
N ARG A 39 22.71 -10.22 -3.67
CA ARG A 39 21.31 -9.93 -3.32
C ARG A 39 21.16 -8.72 -2.39
N ILE A 40 22.16 -8.46 -1.57
CA ILE A 40 22.16 -7.43 -0.53
C ILE A 40 23.15 -6.36 -0.93
N ILE A 41 22.64 -5.19 -1.30
CA ILE A 41 23.44 -4.05 -1.71
C ILE A 41 23.40 -3.02 -0.58
N MET A 42 24.56 -2.48 -0.22
CA MET A 42 24.71 -1.45 0.78
C MET A 42 25.52 -0.31 0.16
N GLU A 43 24.95 0.88 0.12
CA GLU A 43 25.59 2.04 -0.49
C GLU A 43 25.64 3.20 0.50
N ARG A 44 26.63 4.06 0.31
CA ARG A 44 26.78 5.30 1.06
C ARG A 44 27.21 6.40 0.12
N ASP A 45 26.46 7.50 0.13
CA ASP A 45 26.78 8.74 -0.56
C ASP A 45 26.72 9.88 0.45
N GLY A 46 27.89 10.36 0.89
CA GLY A 46 28.00 11.32 1.99
C GLY A 46 27.35 10.80 3.29
N ASP A 47 26.32 11.51 3.75
CA ASP A 47 25.56 11.16 4.95
C ASP A 47 24.37 10.24 4.63
N SER A 48 24.02 10.06 3.36
CA SER A 48 22.95 9.17 2.93
C SER A 48 23.44 7.73 2.83
N ILE A 49 22.71 6.81 3.45
CA ILE A 49 22.96 5.37 3.41
C ILE A 49 21.74 4.61 2.89
N SER A 50 22.00 3.55 2.14
CA SER A 50 20.96 2.65 1.65
C SER A 50 21.27 1.19 1.96
N LEU A 51 20.21 0.41 2.18
CA LEU A 51 20.24 -1.04 2.21
C LEU A 51 19.16 -1.55 1.27
N THR A 52 19.56 -2.27 0.23
CA THR A 52 18.66 -2.90 -0.73
C THR A 52 18.80 -4.42 -0.67
N ILE A 53 17.68 -5.11 -0.53
CA ILE A 53 17.59 -6.56 -0.54
C ILE A 53 16.68 -6.96 -1.68
N HIS A 54 17.25 -7.55 -2.73
CA HIS A 54 16.51 -8.07 -3.87
C HIS A 54 15.92 -9.45 -3.58
N HIS A 55 14.90 -9.83 -4.35
CA HIS A 55 14.25 -11.15 -4.29
C HIS A 55 13.92 -11.55 -2.85
N VAL A 56 13.10 -10.72 -2.18
CA VAL A 56 12.74 -10.93 -0.79
C VAL A 56 12.05 -12.28 -0.61
N THR A 57 12.43 -12.99 0.45
CA THR A 57 11.86 -14.27 0.85
C THR A 57 11.27 -14.17 2.25
N LYS A 58 10.44 -15.13 2.67
CA LYS A 58 9.93 -15.19 4.06
C LYS A 58 11.01 -15.19 5.13
N ALA A 59 12.20 -15.71 4.81
CA ALA A 59 13.34 -15.72 5.72
C ALA A 59 13.92 -14.32 5.98
N ASP A 60 13.67 -13.36 5.08
CA ASP A 60 14.08 -11.97 5.25
C ASP A 60 13.13 -11.19 6.18
N GLN A 61 12.05 -11.83 6.67
CA GLN A 61 11.17 -11.24 7.66
C GLN A 61 11.89 -11.06 9.01
N GLY A 62 11.68 -9.92 9.66
CA GLY A 62 12.25 -9.72 10.98
C GLY A 62 12.51 -8.27 11.35
N GLU A 63 13.27 -8.12 12.42
CA GLU A 63 13.71 -6.83 12.92
C GLU A 63 15.04 -6.43 12.28
N TYR A 64 15.00 -5.32 11.55
CA TYR A 64 16.16 -4.68 10.94
C TYR A 64 16.67 -3.55 11.81
N ILE A 65 17.98 -3.55 12.06
CA ILE A 65 18.64 -2.52 12.85
C ILE A 65 19.72 -1.87 12.00
N CYS A 66 19.64 -0.55 11.85
CA CYS A 66 20.75 0.28 11.38
C CYS A 66 21.51 0.79 12.61
N GLN A 67 22.79 0.46 12.72
CA GLN A 67 23.66 0.92 13.80
C GLN A 67 24.76 1.80 13.23
N ALA A 68 24.85 3.04 13.71
CA ALA A 68 25.93 3.97 13.40
C ALA A 68 26.84 4.13 14.62
N VAL A 69 28.14 3.91 14.46
CA VAL A 69 29.12 3.96 15.57
C VAL A 69 30.29 4.87 15.20
N ASN A 70 30.65 5.77 16.09
CA ASN A 70 31.91 6.51 16.01
C ASN A 70 32.68 6.39 17.34
N GLY A 71 33.85 7.05 17.45
CA GLY A 71 34.67 7.00 18.66
C GLY A 71 34.06 7.69 19.89
N VAL A 72 32.93 8.40 19.73
CA VAL A 72 32.25 9.15 20.79
C VAL A 72 31.00 8.43 21.27
N GLY A 73 30.33 7.67 20.41
CA GLY A 73 29.12 6.95 20.78
C GLY A 73 28.51 6.11 19.65
N GLU A 74 27.28 5.67 19.88
CA GLU A 74 26.49 4.90 18.93
C GLU A 74 25.05 5.41 18.82
N ALA A 75 24.46 5.27 17.64
CA ALA A 75 23.04 5.50 17.37
C ALA A 75 22.45 4.27 16.68
N ARG A 76 21.16 3.99 16.93
CA ARG A 76 20.46 2.85 16.36
C ARG A 76 19.06 3.24 15.87
N SER A 77 18.65 2.70 14.74
CA SER A 77 17.28 2.80 14.22
C SER A 77 16.75 1.41 13.90
N VAL A 78 15.45 1.18 14.18
CA VAL A 78 14.83 -0.15 14.12
C VAL A 78 13.58 -0.14 13.24
N ALA A 79 13.50 -1.12 12.34
CA ALA A 79 12.34 -1.36 11.49
C ALA A 79 11.93 -2.84 11.51
N LEU A 80 10.64 -3.10 11.72
CA LEU A 80 10.05 -4.43 11.63
C LEU A 80 9.54 -4.68 10.21
N VAL A 81 10.03 -5.71 9.55
CA VAL A 81 9.60 -6.12 8.22
C VAL A 81 8.66 -7.32 8.32
N VAL A 82 7.57 -7.27 7.57
CA VAL A 82 6.63 -8.39 7.37
C VAL A 82 6.62 -8.77 5.89
N VAL A 83 6.87 -10.05 5.60
CA VAL A 83 6.90 -10.56 4.23
C VAL A 83 5.60 -11.28 3.91
N VAL A 84 4.96 -10.89 2.81
CA VAL A 84 3.64 -11.39 2.39
C VAL A 84 3.85 -12.27 1.16
N SER A 85 3.16 -13.40 1.09
CA SER A 85 3.32 -14.28 -0.06
C SER A 85 2.74 -13.64 -1.32
N GLN A 86 3.30 -14.01 -2.47
CA GLN A 86 2.82 -13.50 -3.76
C GLN A 86 1.46 -14.09 -4.14
N GLU A 87 1.12 -15.29 -3.65
CA GLU A 87 -0.22 -15.89 -3.82
C GLU A 87 -1.32 -14.99 -3.26
N VAL A 88 -1.03 -14.37 -2.11
CA VAL A 88 -1.93 -13.39 -1.50
C VAL A 88 -2.10 -12.17 -2.40
N ARG A 89 -1.06 -11.71 -3.12
CA ARG A 89 -1.19 -10.61 -4.11
C ARG A 89 -2.12 -10.99 -5.27
N LEU A 90 -2.17 -12.25 -5.67
CA LEU A 90 -3.05 -12.75 -6.73
C LEU A 90 -4.49 -12.93 -6.24
N LEU A 91 -4.70 -13.32 -4.98
CA LEU A 91 -6.03 -13.34 -4.35
C LEU A 91 -6.59 -11.92 -4.14
N HIS A 92 -5.70 -10.95 -3.95
CA HIS A 92 -6.04 -9.52 -3.85
C HIS A 92 -6.12 -8.79 -5.19
N SER A 93 -6.05 -9.49 -6.33
CA SER A 93 -6.55 -8.87 -7.56
C SER A 93 -8.01 -8.49 -7.27
N PRO A 94 -8.44 -7.23 -7.50
CA PRO A 94 -9.83 -6.89 -7.31
C PRO A 94 -10.66 -7.94 -8.06
N PRO A 95 -11.65 -8.57 -7.41
CA PRO A 95 -12.52 -9.49 -8.12
C PRO A 95 -12.98 -8.73 -9.37
N ALA A 96 -12.89 -9.38 -10.54
CA ALA A 96 -13.46 -8.81 -11.75
C ALA A 96 -14.88 -8.35 -11.39
N VAL A 97 -15.21 -7.08 -11.61
CA VAL A 97 -16.54 -6.54 -11.28
C VAL A 97 -17.54 -7.45 -11.97
N THR A 98 -18.16 -8.37 -11.21
CA THR A 98 -19.01 -9.41 -11.81
C THR A 98 -20.36 -8.84 -12.18
N HIS A 99 -20.74 -7.70 -11.58
CA HIS A 99 -22.00 -7.02 -11.80
C HIS A 99 -21.80 -5.50 -11.75
N GLN A 100 -21.86 -4.87 -12.93
CA GLN A 100 -22.04 -3.42 -13.06
C GLN A 100 -23.55 -3.16 -13.02
N HIS A 101 -24.06 -2.59 -11.92
CA HIS A 101 -25.44 -2.10 -11.88
C HIS A 101 -25.48 -0.69 -12.44
N VAL A 102 -25.96 -0.55 -13.67
CA VAL A 102 -26.23 0.77 -14.28
C VAL A 102 -27.60 1.22 -13.79
N MET A 103 -27.64 2.27 -12.97
CA MET A 103 -28.90 2.96 -12.68
C MET A 103 -29.10 4.03 -13.73
N GLU A 104 -30.18 3.91 -14.51
CA GLU A 104 -30.66 4.97 -15.40
C GLU A 104 -31.61 5.86 -14.59
N PHE A 105 -31.27 7.14 -14.48
CA PHE A 105 -32.16 8.14 -13.90
C PHE A 105 -32.76 9.00 -15.02
N ASP A 106 -34.09 9.04 -15.12
CA ASP A 106 -34.77 10.00 -15.98
C ASP A 106 -34.68 11.40 -15.35
N VAL A 107 -33.95 12.30 -16.00
CA VAL A 107 -33.89 13.71 -15.65
C VAL A 107 -35.14 14.37 -16.25
N GLU A 108 -36.21 14.48 -15.46
CA GLU A 108 -37.38 15.27 -15.86
C GLU A 108 -36.96 16.74 -16.06
N LYS A 109 -37.23 17.28 -17.25
CA LYS A 109 -37.04 18.70 -17.56
C LYS A 109 -38.22 19.48 -17.00
N ASP A 110 -38.12 19.92 -15.75
CA ASP A 110 -39.01 20.98 -15.25
C ASP A 110 -38.22 22.19 -14.72
N ASP A 111 -38.60 23.35 -15.24
CA ASP A 111 -38.02 24.66 -15.01
C ASP A 111 -38.51 25.21 -13.67
N SER A 112 -38.06 24.62 -12.56
CA SER A 112 -38.07 25.27 -11.25
C SER A 112 -37.20 24.51 -10.26
N SER A 113 -36.04 25.10 -9.94
CA SER A 113 -35.22 24.88 -8.74
C SER A 113 -35.47 23.55 -7.99
N ARG A 114 -34.85 22.47 -8.44
CA ARG A 114 -34.62 21.31 -7.59
C ARG A 114 -33.26 20.72 -7.90
N SER A 115 -32.28 21.05 -7.07
CA SER A 115 -31.07 20.24 -6.97
C SER A 115 -31.51 18.81 -6.65
N PRO A 116 -31.10 17.78 -7.42
CA PRO A 116 -31.41 16.41 -7.05
C PRO A 116 -30.83 16.18 -5.66
N SER A 117 -31.67 15.79 -4.70
CA SER A 117 -31.20 15.37 -3.38
C SER A 117 -30.23 14.20 -3.60
N PRO A 118 -29.08 14.15 -2.90
CA PRO A 118 -28.22 12.98 -2.94
C PRO A 118 -29.07 11.76 -2.58
N GLN A 119 -29.36 10.90 -3.54
CA GLN A 119 -30.00 9.63 -3.25
C GLN A 119 -28.94 8.78 -2.55
N GLU A 120 -29.17 8.41 -1.29
CA GLU A 120 -28.32 7.45 -0.61
C GLU A 120 -28.48 6.09 -1.30
N ILE A 121 -27.47 5.69 -2.06
CA ILE A 121 -27.41 4.38 -2.68
C ILE A 121 -27.00 3.40 -1.57
N LEU A 122 -27.96 2.66 -1.01
CA LEU A 122 -27.69 1.57 -0.08
C LEU A 122 -27.29 0.33 -0.87
N LEU A 123 -25.99 0.04 -0.95
CA LEU A 123 -25.49 -1.22 -1.50
C LEU A 123 -25.52 -2.30 -0.41
N GLU A 124 -26.42 -3.28 -0.55
CA GLU A 124 -26.36 -4.52 0.25
C GLU A 124 -25.38 -5.47 -0.44
N VAL A 125 -24.18 -5.61 0.14
CA VAL A 125 -23.17 -6.57 -0.32
C VAL A 125 -23.29 -7.81 0.56
N GLU A 126 -23.80 -8.91 0.01
CA GLU A 126 -23.74 -10.22 0.67
C GLU A 126 -22.29 -10.75 0.55
N LEU A 127 -21.56 -10.75 1.66
CA LEU A 127 -20.25 -11.37 1.76
C LEU A 127 -20.39 -12.74 2.44
N ASP A 128 -19.77 -13.78 1.88
CA ASP A 128 -19.75 -15.12 2.49
C ASP A 128 -19.04 -15.06 3.86
N GLU A 129 -19.63 -15.64 4.91
CA GLU A 129 -19.11 -15.59 6.29
C GLU A 129 -17.65 -16.07 6.44
N ASN A 130 -17.16 -16.87 5.48
CA ASN A 130 -15.77 -17.33 5.46
C ASN A 130 -14.78 -16.31 4.88
N GLU A 131 -15.24 -15.33 4.12
CA GLU A 131 -14.43 -14.21 3.58
C GLU A 131 -14.42 -12.98 4.53
N VAL A 132 -15.30 -12.95 5.53
CA VAL A 132 -15.48 -11.82 6.46
C VAL A 132 -14.27 -11.58 7.38
N LYS A 133 -13.35 -12.54 7.56
CA LYS A 133 -12.24 -12.39 8.52
C LYS A 133 -11.11 -11.44 8.10
N GLU A 134 -11.06 -10.95 6.86
CA GLU A 134 -10.04 -9.96 6.42
C GLU A 134 -10.59 -8.72 5.70
N PHE A 135 -11.84 -8.74 5.22
CA PHE A 135 -12.36 -7.72 4.30
C PHE A 135 -13.25 -6.63 4.92
N GLU A 136 -13.41 -6.56 6.25
CA GLU A 136 -14.14 -5.46 6.92
C GLU A 136 -13.53 -4.06 6.71
N LYS A 137 -12.45 -3.91 5.94
CA LYS A 137 -11.75 -2.64 5.79
C LYS A 137 -12.03 -2.01 4.44
N GLN A 138 -13.06 -1.17 4.46
CA GLN A 138 -13.26 0.02 3.64
C GLN A 138 -13.18 -0.23 2.13
N VAL A 139 -14.32 -0.18 1.46
CA VAL A 139 -14.40 -0.11 0.00
C VAL A 139 -14.44 1.36 -0.40
N LYS A 140 -13.63 1.76 -1.38
CA LYS A 140 -13.77 3.07 -2.02
C LYS A 140 -14.70 2.90 -3.22
N ILE A 141 -15.85 3.55 -3.19
CA ILE A 141 -16.80 3.58 -4.29
C ILE A 141 -16.41 4.77 -5.18
N ILE A 142 -16.00 4.51 -6.41
CA ILE A 142 -15.81 5.56 -7.41
C ILE A 142 -17.07 5.61 -8.27
N THR A 143 -17.69 6.78 -8.35
CA THR A 143 -18.79 7.07 -9.27
C THR A 143 -18.27 7.87 -10.45
N ILE A 144 -18.39 7.32 -11.66
CA ILE A 144 -18.19 8.08 -12.90
C ILE A 144 -19.57 8.37 -13.47
N PRO A 145 -20.11 9.59 -13.29
CA PRO A 145 -21.35 9.98 -13.92
C PRO A 145 -21.11 10.29 -15.40
N GLU A 146 -21.76 9.55 -16.28
CA GLU A 146 -21.78 9.79 -17.72
C GLU A 146 -23.20 10.15 -18.17
N TYR A 147 -23.39 11.28 -18.84
CA TYR A 147 -24.70 11.63 -19.39
C TYR A 147 -24.92 10.89 -20.70
N THR A 148 -26.13 10.40 -20.92
CA THR A 148 -26.54 9.92 -22.23
C THR A 148 -26.50 11.06 -23.25
N ALA A 149 -26.36 10.71 -24.54
CA ALA A 149 -26.19 11.68 -25.62
C ALA A 149 -27.34 12.70 -25.75
N ASP A 150 -28.51 12.41 -25.18
CA ASP A 150 -29.68 13.29 -25.15
C ASP A 150 -29.76 14.18 -23.89
N SER A 151 -28.78 14.08 -22.99
CA SER A 151 -28.73 14.74 -21.68
C SER A 151 -29.96 14.49 -20.80
N LYS A 152 -30.73 13.43 -21.08
CA LYS A 152 -31.94 13.09 -20.31
C LYS A 152 -31.70 12.00 -19.28
N SER A 153 -30.63 11.23 -19.42
CA SER A 153 -30.30 10.17 -18.49
C SER A 153 -28.85 10.28 -18.05
N MET A 154 -28.58 9.80 -16.84
CA MET A 154 -27.23 9.70 -16.29
C MET A 154 -26.95 8.23 -15.98
N ILE A 155 -25.81 7.75 -16.46
CA ILE A 155 -25.23 6.43 -16.18
C ILE A 155 -24.22 6.63 -15.06
N ILE A 156 -24.42 5.95 -13.94
CA ILE A 156 -23.43 5.92 -12.85
C ILE A 156 -22.77 4.55 -12.87
N SER A 157 -21.51 4.51 -13.28
CA SER A 157 -20.68 3.31 -13.14
C SER A 157 -20.08 3.29 -11.74
N LEU A 158 -20.25 2.16 -11.04
CA LEU A 158 -19.77 1.93 -9.69
C LEU A 158 -18.62 0.94 -9.73
N ASP A 159 -17.41 1.40 -9.40
CA ASP A 159 -16.25 0.53 -9.21
C ASP A 159 -16.00 0.35 -7.71
N VAL A 160 -16.02 -0.90 -7.25
CA VAL A 160 -15.71 -1.32 -5.87
C VAL A 160 -14.23 -1.68 -5.83
N ILE A 161 -13.41 -0.79 -5.25
CA ILE A 161 -11.95 -1.02 -5.15
C ILE A 161 -11.57 -1.31 -3.68
N PRO A 162 -10.81 -2.39 -3.42
CA PRO A 162 -10.26 -2.67 -2.08
C PRO A 162 -9.41 -1.50 -1.55
N SER A 163 -9.55 -1.08 -0.28
CA SER A 163 -8.75 0.04 0.30
C SER A 163 -7.26 -0.26 0.52
N ILE A 164 -6.82 -1.50 0.35
CA ILE A 164 -5.40 -1.89 0.53
C ILE A 164 -4.43 -1.24 -0.48
N TYR A 165 -4.93 -0.42 -1.39
CA TYR A 165 -4.16 0.37 -2.36
C TYR A 165 -3.68 1.73 -1.84
N GLU A 166 -4.05 2.17 -0.64
CA GLU A 166 -3.50 3.40 -0.02
C GLU A 166 -2.66 3.11 1.24
N GLU A 167 -1.43 2.62 1.06
CA GLU A 167 -0.33 2.89 1.99
C GLU A 167 0.93 3.15 1.17
N GLY A 168 1.02 4.37 0.63
CA GLY A 168 2.10 4.76 -0.27
C GLY A 168 2.34 6.27 -0.32
N THR A 169 2.19 6.99 0.80
CA THR A 169 2.65 8.37 0.94
C THR A 169 2.72 8.77 2.42
N VAL A 170 3.93 8.80 2.98
CA VAL A 170 4.45 9.93 3.77
C VAL A 170 5.94 10.04 3.48
#